data_AF-A0A8J4YRC4-F1
#
_entry.id   AF-A0A8J4YRC4-F1
#
_cell.length_a   1.000
_cell.length_b   1.000
_cell.length_c   1.000
_cell.angle_alpha   90.00
_cell.angle_beta   90.00
_cell.angle_gamma   90.00
#
_symmetry.space_group_name_H-M   'P 1'
#
loop_
_entity.id
_entity.type
_entity.pdbx_description
1 polymer ?
#
loop_
_entity_poly.entity_id
_entity_poly.type
_entity_poly.pdbx_seq_one_letter_code
_entity_poly.pdbx_strand_id
1 'polypeptide(L)'
;MGEDVCSKASLAGAHFATVITSWVPSHIGVRGNTVADRAAAEAHSLPSPIDMTTDLTDSLTNLQTTCNRHWDNELTDALQYTSLGRIRHDTRHHWWTHSPSRALDTAVNRLRIGHTRLNAHLHKLGMTADPHCPWCPTYPDTPEHLLLQCPRHHSHRTALLQSLYPLLLRRPTLADLLGGSPDPGLAFKILKHTRTFLQKSGQLHRI
;
A
#
# COMPACT_ATOMS: atom_id res chain seq x y z
N MET A 1 13.81 44.52 -4.36
CA MET A 1 14.01 43.21 -5.02
C MET A 1 13.19 42.20 -4.24
N GLY A 2 12.01 41.86 -4.74
CA GLY A 2 11.17 40.78 -4.23
C GLY A 2 10.77 39.95 -5.44
N GLU A 3 11.06 38.65 -5.40
CA GLU A 3 10.84 37.72 -6.51
C GLU A 3 9.34 37.52 -6.76
N ASP A 4 8.90 37.68 -8.02
CA ASP A 4 7.55 37.31 -8.47
C ASP A 4 7.40 35.78 -8.45
N VAL A 5 6.74 35.26 -7.41
CA VAL A 5 6.37 33.83 -7.35
C VAL A 5 5.00 33.66 -8.01
N CYS A 6 4.98 33.32 -9.28
CA CYS A 6 3.78 32.92 -10.02
C CYS A 6 3.67 31.39 -10.00
N SER A 7 2.72 30.84 -9.26
CA SER A 7 2.41 29.41 -9.25
C SER A 7 1.13 29.14 -10.05
N LYS A 8 1.20 28.23 -11.03
CA LYS A 8 0.03 27.71 -11.75
C LYS A 8 -0.51 26.49 -11.01
N ALA A 9 -1.78 26.52 -10.63
CA ALA A 9 -2.50 25.36 -10.11
C ALA A 9 -3.65 25.00 -11.05
N SER A 10 -3.70 23.73 -11.49
CA SER A 10 -4.80 23.18 -12.28
C SER A 10 -5.67 22.32 -11.38
N LEU A 11 -6.95 22.69 -11.21
CA LEU A 11 -7.95 21.85 -10.54
C LEU A 11 -8.70 21.01 -11.58
N ALA A 12 -8.78 19.70 -11.34
CA ALA A 12 -9.43 18.75 -12.24
C ALA A 12 -10.94 18.68 -11.97
N GLY A 13 -11.73 19.17 -12.92
CA GLY A 13 -13.19 19.07 -13.01
C GLY A 13 -13.63 19.52 -14.41
N ALA A 14 -14.78 19.03 -14.90
CA ALA A 14 -15.16 18.95 -16.32
C ALA A 14 -15.26 20.26 -17.15
N HIS A 15 -14.78 21.40 -16.64
CA HIS A 15 -14.50 22.62 -17.39
C HIS A 15 -13.12 23.16 -16.96
N PHE A 16 -12.11 23.04 -17.83
CA PHE A 16 -10.76 23.51 -17.51
C PHE A 16 -10.70 25.04 -17.56
N ALA A 17 -10.98 25.70 -16.44
CA ALA A 17 -10.58 27.08 -16.22
C ALA A 17 -9.12 27.08 -15.72
N THR A 18 -8.21 27.68 -16.48
CA THR A 18 -6.85 27.91 -16.00
C THR A 18 -6.88 29.01 -14.95
N VAL A 19 -6.54 28.69 -13.71
CA VAL A 19 -6.42 29.68 -12.62
C VAL A 19 -4.95 30.06 -12.46
N ILE A 20 -4.66 31.35 -12.52
CA ILE A 20 -3.34 31.91 -12.26
C ILE A 20 -3.43 32.68 -10.94
N THR A 21 -2.60 32.31 -9.98
CA THR A 21 -2.49 33.02 -8.70
C THR A 21 -1.24 33.89 -8.70
N SER A 22 -1.41 35.18 -8.42
CA SER A 22 -0.31 36.12 -8.25
C SER A 22 -0.42 36.76 -6.87
N TRP A 23 0.72 36.93 -6.20
CA TRP A 23 0.78 37.69 -4.96
C TRP A 23 0.82 39.19 -5.25
N VAL A 24 0.11 39.98 -4.43
CA VAL A 24 0.10 41.45 -4.51
C VAL A 24 0.28 42.00 -3.09
N PRO A 25 1.14 43.01 -2.88
CA PRO A 25 1.28 43.65 -1.58
C PRO A 25 -0.02 44.37 -1.16
N SER A 26 -0.40 44.25 0.11
CA SER A 26 -1.50 45.04 0.69
C SER A 26 -1.09 46.49 0.94
N HIS A 27 -2.10 47.39 1.00
CA HIS A 27 -1.97 48.81 1.37
C HIS A 27 -1.11 49.71 0.47
N ILE A 28 -0.72 49.25 -0.72
CA ILE A 28 0.01 50.07 -1.71
C ILE A 28 -0.90 50.76 -2.75
N GLY A 29 -2.22 50.83 -2.48
CA GLY A 29 -3.19 51.52 -3.34
C GLY A 29 -3.64 50.75 -4.60
N VAL A 30 -3.35 49.45 -4.71
CA VAL A 30 -3.90 48.60 -5.79
C VAL A 30 -5.40 48.46 -5.59
N ARG A 31 -6.18 49.20 -6.40
CA ARG A 31 -7.64 49.30 -6.27
C ARG A 31 -8.35 47.95 -6.15
N GLY A 32 -7.94 46.94 -6.92
CA GLY A 32 -8.53 45.59 -6.84
C GLY A 32 -8.32 44.92 -5.48
N ASN A 33 -7.10 45.01 -4.93
CA ASN A 33 -6.77 44.49 -3.60
C ASN A 33 -7.47 45.30 -2.51
N THR A 34 -7.50 46.64 -2.61
CA THR A 34 -8.19 47.51 -1.64
C THR A 34 -9.70 47.22 -1.58
N VAL A 35 -10.33 46.93 -2.72
CA VAL A 35 -11.75 46.55 -2.74
C VAL A 35 -11.96 45.19 -2.10
N ALA A 36 -11.09 44.20 -2.38
CA ALA A 36 -11.15 42.88 -1.75
C ALA A 36 -10.92 42.96 -0.23
N ASP A 37 -9.90 43.69 0.22
CA ASP A 37 -9.58 43.91 1.64
C ASP A 37 -10.75 44.57 2.37
N ARG A 38 -11.36 45.60 1.77
CA ARG A 38 -12.53 46.26 2.33
C ARG A 38 -13.74 45.32 2.40
N ALA A 39 -14.00 44.54 1.35
CA ALA A 39 -15.10 43.58 1.34
C ALA A 39 -14.90 42.50 2.43
N ALA A 40 -13.68 42.03 2.65
CA ALA A 40 -13.35 41.10 3.73
C ALA A 40 -13.53 41.74 5.12
N ALA A 41 -13.16 43.00 5.29
CA ALA A 41 -13.36 43.76 6.54
C ALA A 41 -14.85 44.03 6.82
N GLU A 42 -15.63 44.37 5.80
CA GLU A 42 -17.09 44.56 5.88
C GLU A 42 -17.79 43.24 6.23
N ALA A 43 -17.35 42.13 5.64
CA ALA A 43 -17.87 40.80 5.95
C ALA A 43 -17.68 40.40 7.42
N HIS A 44 -16.63 40.91 8.08
CA HIS A 44 -16.40 40.70 9.52
C HIS A 44 -17.47 41.35 10.41
N SER A 45 -18.13 42.39 9.91
CA SER A 45 -19.16 43.15 10.63
C SER A 45 -20.58 42.65 10.33
N LEU A 46 -20.72 41.72 9.38
CA LEU A 46 -22.01 41.08 9.10
C LEU A 46 -22.33 40.08 10.22
N PRO A 47 -23.57 40.04 10.73
CA PRO A 47 -24.00 38.93 11.57
C PRO A 47 -23.77 37.64 10.77
N SER A 48 -23.10 36.67 11.40
CA SER A 48 -22.61 35.44 10.77
C SER A 48 -23.63 34.90 9.76
N PRO A 49 -23.26 34.69 8.48
CA PRO A 49 -24.16 34.06 7.53
C PRO A 49 -24.49 32.67 8.07
N ILE A 50 -25.79 32.44 8.28
CA ILE A 50 -26.54 31.19 8.24
C ILE A 50 -25.71 29.98 8.68
N ASP A 51 -26.14 29.36 9.78
CA ASP A 51 -25.86 27.97 10.18
C ASP A 51 -25.61 27.09 8.95
N MET A 52 -24.36 27.11 8.47
CA MET A 52 -23.92 26.28 7.37
C MET A 52 -23.81 24.96 8.08
N THR A 53 -24.91 24.21 8.06
CA THR A 53 -24.97 22.83 8.49
C THR A 53 -23.65 22.24 8.07
N THR A 54 -22.76 21.98 9.04
CA THR A 54 -21.42 21.43 8.79
C THR A 54 -21.58 20.45 7.66
N ASP A 55 -21.00 20.74 6.50
CA ASP A 55 -21.30 20.03 5.26
C ASP A 55 -21.35 18.55 5.62
N LEU A 56 -22.48 17.88 5.34
CA LEU A 56 -22.66 16.48 5.74
C LEU A 56 -21.46 15.65 5.26
N THR A 57 -20.82 16.08 4.18
CA THR A 57 -19.54 15.60 3.65
C THR A 57 -18.38 15.68 4.65
N ASP A 58 -18.17 16.81 5.33
CA ASP A 58 -17.13 16.98 6.35
C ASP A 58 -17.38 16.11 7.58
N SER A 59 -18.64 16.03 8.01
CA SER A 59 -19.05 15.17 9.14
C SER A 59 -18.86 13.69 8.83
N LEU A 60 -19.23 13.26 7.61
CA LEU A 60 -19.02 11.89 7.13
C LEU A 60 -17.53 11.57 6.97
N THR A 61 -16.74 12.51 6.48
CA THR A 61 -15.28 12.35 6.36
C THR A 61 -14.66 12.16 7.73
N ASN A 62 -15.03 12.99 8.71
CA ASN A 62 -14.54 12.86 10.09
C ASN A 62 -14.95 11.54 10.74
N LEU A 63 -16.18 11.07 10.52
CA LEU A 63 -16.63 9.75 10.98
C LEU A 63 -15.81 8.62 10.32
N GLN A 64 -15.64 8.66 9.00
CA GLN A 64 -14.82 7.67 8.29
C GLN A 64 -13.38 7.64 8.78
N THR A 65 -12.75 8.82 8.92
CA THR A 65 -11.37 8.92 9.44
C THR A 65 -11.28 8.40 10.88
N THR A 66 -12.26 8.67 11.72
CA THR A 66 -12.27 8.19 13.11
C THR A 66 -12.46 6.68 13.18
N CYS A 67 -13.40 6.12 12.41
CA CYS A 67 -13.59 4.68 12.29
C CYS A 67 -12.33 3.98 11.75
N ASN A 68 -11.74 4.51 10.67
CA ASN A 68 -10.52 3.95 10.09
C ASN A 68 -9.36 3.98 11.09
N ARG A 69 -9.18 5.09 11.81
CA ARG A 69 -8.14 5.20 12.85
C ARG A 69 -8.36 4.22 14.01
N HIS A 70 -9.61 4.02 14.43
CA HIS A 70 -9.92 3.02 15.45
C HIS A 70 -9.57 1.61 14.96
N TRP A 71 -10.00 1.25 13.75
CA TRP A 71 -9.66 -0.03 13.13
C TRP A 71 -8.16 -0.20 12.89
N ASP A 72 -7.46 0.86 12.50
CA ASP A 72 -6.01 0.85 12.34
C ASP A 72 -5.34 0.48 13.66
N ASN A 73 -5.72 1.11 14.76
CA ASN A 73 -5.12 0.83 16.07
C ASN A 73 -5.37 -0.62 16.54
N GLU A 74 -6.63 -1.07 16.51
CA GLU A 74 -7.01 -2.43 16.92
C GLU A 74 -6.35 -3.50 16.04
N LEU A 75 -6.34 -3.28 14.71
CA LEU A 75 -5.78 -4.24 13.77
C LEU A 75 -4.26 -4.22 13.80
N THR A 76 -3.62 -3.06 13.98
CA THR A 76 -2.16 -2.98 14.12
C THR A 76 -1.68 -3.79 15.31
N ASP A 77 -2.38 -3.76 16.45
CA ASP A 77 -2.05 -4.60 17.62
C ASP A 77 -2.23 -6.10 17.32
N ALA A 78 -3.40 -6.47 16.77
CA ALA A 78 -3.69 -7.85 16.40
C ALA A 78 -2.69 -8.41 15.36
N LEU A 79 -2.26 -7.59 14.40
CA LEU A 79 -1.35 -8.01 13.34
C LEU A 79 0.04 -8.38 13.86
N GLN A 80 0.52 -7.81 14.98
CA GLN A 80 1.87 -8.06 15.51
C GLN A 80 2.19 -9.56 15.67
N TYR A 81 1.17 -10.37 15.95
CA TYR A 81 1.30 -11.81 16.20
C TYR A 81 0.96 -12.69 14.97
N THR A 82 0.61 -12.09 13.84
CA THR A 82 0.17 -12.81 12.63
C THR A 82 1.27 -12.88 11.56
N SER A 83 1.16 -13.85 10.65
CA SER A 83 2.02 -13.90 9.46
C SER A 83 1.88 -12.67 8.57
N LEU A 84 0.66 -12.12 8.46
CA LEU A 84 0.40 -10.92 7.66
C LEU A 84 1.08 -9.68 8.26
N GLY A 85 1.08 -9.56 9.59
CA GLY A 85 1.74 -8.45 10.28
C GLY A 85 3.26 -8.43 10.15
N ARG A 86 3.89 -9.56 9.81
CA ARG A 86 5.33 -9.60 9.45
C ARG A 86 5.62 -9.03 8.07
N ILE A 87 4.58 -8.87 7.24
CA ILE A 87 4.68 -8.40 5.86
C ILE A 87 4.19 -6.95 5.78
N ARG A 88 3.13 -6.60 6.52
CA ARG A 88 2.51 -5.27 6.45
C ARG A 88 1.95 -4.83 7.81
N HIS A 89 2.05 -3.53 8.05
CA HIS A 89 1.60 -2.89 9.29
C HIS A 89 0.40 -1.92 9.12
N ASP A 90 -0.18 -1.82 7.92
CA ASP A 90 -1.37 -1.02 7.65
C ASP A 90 -2.57 -1.86 7.18
N THR A 91 -3.76 -1.28 7.32
CA THR A 91 -5.05 -1.89 6.97
C THR A 91 -5.52 -1.51 5.56
N ARG A 92 -4.72 -0.73 4.83
CA ARG A 92 -5.17 -0.08 3.59
C ARG A 92 -5.40 -1.10 2.49
N HIS A 93 -6.37 -0.81 1.62
CA HIS A 93 -6.57 -1.58 0.41
C HIS A 93 -5.41 -1.33 -0.56
N HIS A 94 -4.72 -2.40 -0.96
CA HIS A 94 -3.57 -2.34 -1.85
C HIS A 94 -3.96 -2.86 -3.24
N TRP A 95 -4.31 -1.95 -4.17
CA TRP A 95 -4.77 -2.31 -5.52
C TRP A 95 -3.81 -3.25 -6.28
N TRP A 96 -2.51 -3.20 -5.98
CA TRP A 96 -1.47 -3.98 -6.66
C TRP A 96 -1.38 -5.45 -6.22
N THR A 97 -2.12 -5.83 -5.17
CA THR A 97 -2.13 -7.20 -4.66
C THR A 97 -3.00 -8.12 -5.49
N HIS A 98 -3.93 -7.56 -6.26
CA HIS A 98 -4.79 -8.32 -7.15
C HIS A 98 -3.99 -8.89 -8.34
N SER A 99 -4.31 -10.13 -8.71
CA SER A 99 -3.82 -10.76 -9.93
C SER A 99 -5.00 -11.20 -10.81
N PRO A 100 -4.93 -11.06 -12.15
CA PRO A 100 -5.96 -11.62 -13.03
C PRO A 100 -6.04 -13.15 -12.95
N SER A 101 -4.98 -13.82 -12.47
CA SER A 101 -5.02 -15.25 -12.17
C SER A 101 -5.49 -15.48 -10.75
N ARG A 102 -6.72 -15.99 -10.59
CA ARG A 102 -7.28 -16.39 -9.28
C ARG A 102 -6.38 -17.36 -8.51
N ALA A 103 -5.70 -18.26 -9.21
CA ALA A 103 -4.79 -19.22 -8.59
C ALA A 103 -3.56 -18.52 -7.98
N LEU A 104 -2.97 -17.55 -8.69
CA LEU A 104 -1.85 -16.76 -8.17
C LEU A 104 -2.29 -15.83 -7.03
N ASP A 105 -3.46 -15.24 -7.14
CA ASP A 105 -4.03 -14.38 -6.09
C ASP A 105 -4.25 -15.18 -4.80
N THR A 106 -4.88 -16.35 -4.92
CA THR A 106 -5.08 -17.29 -3.81
C THR A 106 -3.75 -17.70 -3.18
N ALA A 107 -2.75 -18.07 -4.00
CA ALA A 107 -1.45 -18.49 -3.51
C ALA A 107 -0.74 -17.37 -2.73
N VAL A 108 -0.69 -16.15 -3.29
CA VAL A 108 -0.09 -14.98 -2.62
C VAL A 108 -0.81 -14.67 -1.31
N ASN A 109 -2.14 -14.69 -1.31
CA ASN A 109 -2.92 -14.42 -0.10
C ASN A 109 -2.64 -15.47 0.97
N ARG A 110 -2.66 -16.77 0.63
CA ARG A 110 -2.30 -17.87 1.55
C ARG A 110 -0.90 -17.75 2.12
N LEU A 111 0.09 -17.41 1.29
CA LEU A 111 1.46 -17.16 1.74
C LEU A 111 1.51 -16.01 2.74
N ARG A 112 0.76 -14.92 2.49
CA ARG A 112 0.74 -13.75 3.37
C ARG A 112 0.10 -14.01 4.72
N ILE A 113 -1.04 -14.71 4.74
CA ILE A 113 -1.75 -15.02 5.99
C ILE A 113 -1.18 -16.26 6.69
N GLY A 114 -0.23 -16.97 6.07
CA GLY A 114 0.39 -18.17 6.65
C GLY A 114 -0.49 -19.43 6.61
N HIS A 115 -1.56 -19.44 5.83
CA HIS A 115 -2.50 -20.56 5.68
C HIS A 115 -2.22 -21.32 4.37
N THR A 116 -1.07 -21.99 4.30
CA THR A 116 -0.64 -22.74 3.12
C THR A 116 -0.89 -24.25 3.28
N ARG A 117 -0.81 -25.00 2.18
CA ARG A 117 -0.78 -26.48 2.22
C ARG A 117 0.65 -27.05 2.26
N LEU A 118 1.61 -26.27 2.76
CA LEU A 118 2.96 -26.75 2.98
C LEU A 118 3.02 -27.62 4.24
N ASN A 119 3.92 -28.59 4.27
CA ASN A 119 3.95 -29.62 5.31
C ASN A 119 4.13 -29.03 6.72
N ALA A 120 4.89 -27.94 6.88
CA ALA A 120 5.05 -27.33 8.19
C ALA A 120 3.74 -26.72 8.75
N HIS A 121 2.87 -26.20 7.88
CA HIS A 121 1.55 -25.72 8.30
C HIS A 121 0.60 -26.89 8.54
N LEU A 122 0.55 -27.86 7.62
CA LEU A 122 -0.30 -29.04 7.75
C LEU A 122 0.04 -29.85 9.00
N HIS A 123 1.32 -29.95 9.38
CA HIS A 123 1.76 -30.65 10.58
C HIS A 123 1.25 -29.97 11.85
N LYS A 124 1.27 -28.63 11.90
CA LYS A 124 0.68 -27.86 13.01
C LYS A 124 -0.82 -28.10 13.16
N LEU A 125 -1.51 -28.41 12.05
CA LEU A 125 -2.92 -28.77 12.04
C LEU A 125 -3.18 -30.27 12.29
N GLY A 126 -2.14 -31.09 12.46
CA GLY A 126 -2.27 -32.54 12.60
C GLY A 126 -2.68 -33.27 11.32
N MET A 127 -2.54 -32.65 10.15
CA MET A 127 -2.96 -33.21 8.85
C MET A 127 -1.84 -33.96 8.11
N THR A 128 -0.59 -33.88 8.58
CA THR A 128 0.55 -34.67 8.11
C THR A 128 1.43 -35.05 9.30
N ALA A 129 2.09 -36.20 9.21
CA ALA A 129 3.01 -36.70 10.23
C ALA A 129 4.40 -36.02 10.16
N ASP A 130 4.78 -35.49 9.00
CA ASP A 130 6.11 -34.93 8.76
C ASP A 130 6.00 -33.44 8.37
N PRO A 131 6.66 -32.50 9.10
CA PRO A 131 6.69 -31.08 8.74
C PRO A 131 7.70 -30.72 7.63
N HIS A 132 8.55 -31.66 7.19
CA HIS A 132 9.68 -31.36 6.31
C HIS A 132 9.32 -31.28 4.82
N CYS A 133 10.18 -30.59 4.08
CA CYS A 133 10.06 -30.44 2.64
C CYS A 133 10.28 -31.79 1.92
N PRO A 134 9.44 -32.16 0.92
CA PRO A 134 9.59 -33.43 0.21
C PRO A 134 10.94 -33.64 -0.48
N TRP A 135 11.66 -32.55 -0.76
CA TRP A 135 12.98 -32.58 -1.39
C TRP A 135 14.12 -32.21 -0.43
N CYS A 136 13.80 -31.80 0.79
CA CYS A 136 14.77 -31.40 1.82
C CYS A 136 14.32 -31.96 3.17
N PRO A 137 14.57 -33.25 3.45
CA PRO A 137 14.01 -33.94 4.62
C PRO A 137 14.47 -33.37 5.97
N THR A 138 15.48 -32.50 5.98
CA THR A 138 16.01 -31.86 7.19
C THR A 138 15.52 -30.44 7.41
N TYR A 139 14.76 -29.87 6.45
CA TYR A 139 14.25 -28.49 6.53
C TYR A 139 12.72 -28.47 6.54
N PRO A 140 12.09 -27.68 7.44
CA PRO A 140 10.64 -27.56 7.51
C PRO A 140 10.10 -26.90 6.23
N ASP A 141 9.00 -27.46 5.71
CA ASP A 141 8.35 -26.97 4.49
C ASP A 141 7.56 -25.69 4.77
N THR A 142 8.25 -24.55 4.67
CA THR A 142 7.74 -23.22 5.01
C THR A 142 7.75 -22.30 3.79
N PRO A 143 6.95 -21.21 3.77
CA PRO A 143 7.04 -20.18 2.72
C PRO A 143 8.46 -19.65 2.52
N GLU A 144 9.19 -19.43 3.62
CA GLU A 144 10.59 -19.01 3.62
C GLU A 144 11.47 -20.06 2.92
N HIS A 145 11.34 -21.35 3.29
CA HIS A 145 12.09 -22.41 2.65
C HIS A 145 11.78 -22.48 1.15
N LEU A 146 10.49 -22.50 0.79
CA LEU A 146 10.03 -22.59 -0.59
C LEU A 146 10.60 -21.48 -1.48
N LEU A 147 10.50 -20.22 -1.03
CA LEU A 147 10.87 -19.05 -1.84
C LEU A 147 12.36 -18.74 -1.81
N LEU A 148 13.05 -18.96 -0.69
CA LEU A 148 14.40 -18.45 -0.46
C LEU A 148 15.48 -19.53 -0.39
N GLN A 149 15.15 -20.77 -0.02
CA GLN A 149 16.18 -21.74 0.39
C GLN A 149 16.16 -23.03 -0.44
N CYS A 150 14.98 -23.53 -0.79
CA CYS A 150 14.79 -24.87 -1.36
C CYS A 150 15.66 -25.08 -2.61
N PRO A 151 16.60 -26.06 -2.61
CA PRO A 151 17.45 -26.40 -3.74
C PRO A 151 16.64 -26.82 -4.97
N ARG A 152 15.49 -27.47 -4.78
CA ARG A 152 14.59 -27.86 -5.88
C ARG A 152 14.15 -26.67 -6.73
N HIS A 153 14.06 -25.49 -6.15
CA HIS A 153 13.64 -24.26 -6.82
C HIS A 153 14.79 -23.29 -7.08
N HIS A 154 16.05 -23.76 -7.03
CA HIS A 154 17.22 -22.91 -7.21
C HIS A 154 17.20 -22.13 -8.54
N SER A 155 16.94 -22.80 -9.67
CA SER A 155 16.89 -22.16 -10.99
C SER A 155 15.83 -21.06 -11.07
N HIS A 156 14.62 -21.33 -10.56
CA HIS A 156 13.53 -20.35 -10.48
C HIS A 156 13.90 -19.17 -9.58
N ARG A 157 14.54 -19.43 -8.45
CA ARG A 157 14.99 -18.41 -7.51
C ARG A 157 16.09 -17.53 -8.12
N THR A 158 17.03 -18.11 -8.84
CA THR A 158 18.06 -17.36 -9.57
C THR A 158 17.43 -16.42 -10.59
N ALA A 159 16.45 -16.89 -11.37
CA ALA A 159 15.71 -16.03 -12.31
C ALA A 159 14.91 -14.91 -11.61
N LEU A 160 14.32 -15.21 -10.45
CA LEU A 160 13.67 -14.20 -9.60
C LEU A 160 14.68 -13.14 -9.15
N LEU A 161 15.81 -13.54 -8.57
CA LEU A 161 16.87 -12.63 -8.09
C LEU A 161 17.45 -11.76 -9.22
N GLN A 162 17.66 -12.34 -10.41
CA GLN A 162 18.07 -11.59 -11.60
C GLN A 162 17.04 -10.51 -11.98
N SER A 163 15.75 -10.84 -11.88
CA SER A 163 14.66 -9.89 -12.16
C SER A 163 14.54 -8.80 -11.09
N LEU A 164 14.96 -9.07 -9.86
CA LEU A 164 14.97 -8.12 -8.75
C LEU A 164 16.22 -7.24 -8.72
N TYR A 165 17.30 -7.64 -9.39
CA TYR A 165 18.56 -6.90 -9.43
C TYR A 165 18.42 -5.42 -9.87
N PRO A 166 17.64 -5.08 -10.94
CA PRO A 166 17.40 -3.70 -11.34
C PRO A 166 16.61 -2.88 -10.32
N LEU A 167 15.90 -3.55 -9.40
CA LEU A 167 15.13 -2.93 -8.32
C LEU A 167 15.98 -2.70 -7.06
N LEU A 168 17.30 -2.90 -7.16
CA LEU A 168 18.27 -2.77 -6.05
C LEU A 168 18.04 -3.73 -4.88
N LEU A 169 17.23 -4.79 -5.06
CA LEU A 169 16.96 -5.80 -4.06
C LEU A 169 17.89 -7.00 -4.21
N ARG A 170 19.04 -6.94 -3.54
CA ARG A 170 20.08 -7.98 -3.60
C ARG A 170 19.82 -9.18 -2.69
N ARG A 171 19.14 -8.96 -1.56
CA ARG A 171 18.82 -10.00 -0.56
C ARG A 171 17.37 -9.82 -0.09
N PRO A 172 16.39 -10.26 -0.89
CA PRO A 172 14.99 -10.09 -0.51
C PRO A 172 14.65 -10.98 0.68
N THR A 173 13.92 -10.42 1.63
CA THR A 173 13.25 -11.16 2.70
C THR A 173 11.94 -11.76 2.19
N LEU A 174 11.32 -12.64 2.98
CA LEU A 174 9.98 -13.13 2.65
C LEU A 174 8.97 -11.98 2.56
N ALA A 175 9.06 -11.01 3.47
CA ALA A 175 8.20 -9.83 3.49
C ALA A 175 8.33 -9.03 2.18
N ASP A 176 9.56 -8.79 1.70
CA ASP A 176 9.79 -8.10 0.43
C ASP A 176 9.10 -8.82 -0.74
N LEU A 177 9.31 -10.14 -0.84
CA LEU A 177 8.73 -10.95 -1.91
C LEU A 177 7.20 -10.99 -1.90
N LEU A 178 6.60 -10.83 -0.72
CA LEU A 178 5.15 -10.83 -0.51
C LEU A 178 4.56 -9.42 -0.42
N GLY A 179 5.32 -8.39 -0.80
CA GLY A 179 4.81 -7.03 -0.98
C GLY A 179 4.82 -6.17 0.29
N GLY A 180 5.80 -6.38 1.18
CA GLY A 180 6.04 -5.57 2.37
C GLY A 180 6.82 -4.27 2.12
N SER A 181 7.14 -3.95 0.85
CA SER A 181 7.76 -2.66 0.50
C SER A 181 6.80 -1.50 0.79
N PRO A 182 7.27 -0.41 1.43
CA PRO A 182 6.47 0.78 1.68
C PRO A 182 6.12 1.56 0.40
N ASP A 183 6.92 1.39 -0.67
CA ASP A 183 6.61 1.91 -2.00
C ASP A 183 5.67 0.93 -2.73
N PRO A 184 4.42 1.33 -3.05
CA PRO A 184 3.46 0.52 -3.80
C PRO A 184 3.95 0.12 -5.20
N GLY A 185 4.67 1.02 -5.88
CA GLY A 185 5.18 0.78 -7.22
C GLY A 185 6.27 -0.28 -7.23
N LEU A 186 7.18 -0.21 -6.25
CA LEU A 186 8.18 -1.25 -6.02
C LEU A 186 7.53 -2.57 -5.57
N ALA A 187 6.58 -2.53 -4.62
CA ALA A 187 5.86 -3.71 -4.14
C ALA A 187 5.15 -4.45 -5.29
N PHE A 188 4.50 -3.71 -6.20
CA PHE A 188 3.88 -4.27 -7.39
C PHE A 188 4.89 -4.99 -8.29
N LYS A 189 6.05 -4.37 -8.56
CA LYS A 189 7.11 -4.96 -9.40
C LYS A 189 7.69 -6.22 -8.78
N ILE A 190 8.00 -6.19 -7.49
CA ILE A 190 8.51 -7.37 -6.77
C ILE A 190 7.47 -8.50 -6.83
N LEU A 191 6.22 -8.21 -6.46
CA LEU A 191 5.17 -9.21 -6.40
C LEU A 191 4.87 -9.80 -7.79
N LYS A 192 5.00 -9.01 -8.86
CA LYS A 192 4.93 -9.51 -10.24
C LYS A 192 5.98 -10.59 -10.49
N HIS A 193 7.24 -10.36 -10.11
CA HIS A 193 8.31 -11.35 -10.25
C HIS A 193 8.11 -12.55 -9.32
N THR A 194 7.65 -12.35 -8.08
CA THR A 194 7.28 -13.43 -7.17
C THR A 194 6.18 -14.32 -7.76
N ARG A 195 5.14 -13.74 -8.38
CA ARG A 195 4.09 -14.51 -9.07
C ARG A 195 4.64 -15.34 -10.22
N THR A 196 5.59 -14.79 -11.00
CA THR A 196 6.28 -15.57 -12.05
C THR A 196 7.05 -16.75 -11.48
N PHE A 197 7.73 -16.59 -10.34
CA PHE A 197 8.36 -17.70 -9.62
C PHE A 197 7.33 -18.76 -9.23
N LEU A 198 6.22 -18.36 -8.60
CA LEU A 198 5.19 -19.29 -8.13
C LEU A 198 4.59 -20.08 -9.28
N GLN A 199 4.30 -19.41 -10.40
CA GLN A 199 3.78 -20.05 -11.61
C GLN A 199 4.76 -21.07 -12.20
N LYS A 200 6.04 -20.68 -12.37
CA LYS A 200 7.06 -21.55 -12.98
C LYS A 200 7.50 -22.70 -12.07
N SER A 201 7.46 -22.51 -10.76
CA SER A 201 7.81 -23.56 -9.78
C SER A 201 6.82 -24.74 -9.75
N GLY A 202 5.61 -24.56 -10.29
CA GLY A 202 4.54 -25.56 -10.27
C GLY A 202 3.94 -25.83 -8.88
N GLN A 203 4.23 -24.98 -7.88
CA GLN A 203 3.87 -25.24 -6.48
C GLN A 203 2.52 -24.69 -6.04
N LEU A 204 1.74 -24.07 -6.95
CA LEU A 204 0.47 -23.42 -6.61
C LEU A 204 -0.54 -24.35 -5.89
N HIS A 205 -0.51 -25.66 -6.17
CA HIS A 205 -1.40 -26.62 -5.54
C HIS A 205 -1.06 -26.91 -4.06
N ARG A 206 0.21 -26.70 -3.67
CA ARG A 206 0.75 -26.88 -2.31
C ARG A 206 0.70 -25.59 -1.48
N ILE A 207 0.26 -24.49 -2.09
CA ILE A 207 0.05 -23.21 -1.42
C ILE A 207 -1.43 -23.07 -1.14
#